data_AF-A0A9Q4D865-F1
#
_entry.id   AF-A0A9Q4D865-F1
#
_cell.length_a   1.000
_cell.length_b   1.000
_cell.length_c   1.000
_cell.angle_alpha   90.00
_cell.angle_beta   90.00
_cell.angle_gamma   90.00
#
_symmetry.space_group_name_H-M   'P 1'
#
loop_
_entity.id
_entity.type
_entity.pdbx_description
1 polymer ?
#
loop_
_entity_poly.entity_id
_entity_poly.type
_entity_poly.pdbx_seq_one_letter_code
_entity_poly.pdbx_strand_id
1 'polypeptide(L)'
;MFRLFKAEYYKLPKLSVFMLIILSVIIAEVIATGLLFYNMKFSNTTPTVNIFLIYCISWFTPVFYLIFGVLTSHILSTEYENNMWSVLLISDQDKIRVVFNKYIVTFIMSILMILIFAVIHMVFSSLIIGHLPNLISYVYILVSFFIGSLAMQSIQFFLGLAIPNKVYIVGISIVISILYILVHSYWIPFKIPEHLINSKGILNTNRITIFDANFIIYTLYSLFIFLFMNSVTYYYTKRKDF
;
A
#
# COMPACT_ATOMS: atom_id res chain seq x y z
N MET A 1 4.40 -16.17 -20.63
CA MET A 1 4.15 -15.48 -19.34
C MET A 1 5.42 -14.82 -18.81
N PHE A 2 6.49 -15.57 -18.53
CA PHE A 2 7.75 -15.01 -17.99
C PHE A 2 8.37 -13.88 -18.83
N ARG A 3 8.35 -13.98 -20.17
CA ARG A 3 8.87 -12.92 -21.07
C ARG A 3 8.09 -11.61 -20.95
N LEU A 4 6.76 -11.66 -20.84
CA LEU A 4 5.91 -10.47 -20.66
C LEU A 4 6.15 -9.81 -19.30
N PHE A 5 6.17 -10.63 -18.24
CA PHE A 5 6.50 -10.15 -16.90
C PHE A 5 7.87 -9.44 -16.87
N LYS A 6 8.89 -10.07 -17.47
CA LYS A 6 10.24 -9.50 -17.58
C LYS A 6 10.21 -8.16 -18.33
N ALA A 7 9.47 -8.06 -19.44
CA ALA A 7 9.33 -6.81 -20.18
C ALA A 7 8.68 -5.70 -19.35
N GLU A 8 7.58 -5.98 -18.65
CA GLU A 8 6.93 -5.00 -17.77
C GLU A 8 7.83 -4.55 -16.61
N TYR A 9 8.58 -5.48 -16.01
CA TYR A 9 9.51 -5.17 -14.94
C TYR A 9 10.69 -4.27 -15.39
N TYR A 10 11.14 -4.37 -16.65
CA TYR A 10 12.20 -3.49 -17.16
C TYR A 10 11.73 -2.07 -17.44
N LYS A 11 10.42 -1.83 -17.60
CA LYS A 11 9.88 -0.48 -17.80
C LYS A 11 9.96 0.39 -16.55
N LEU A 12 10.18 -0.21 -15.38
CA LEU A 12 10.30 0.53 -14.12
C LEU A 12 11.63 1.28 -14.00
N PRO A 13 11.63 2.56 -13.59
CA PRO A 13 12.85 3.30 -13.27
C PRO A 13 13.39 2.86 -11.90
N LYS A 14 14.00 1.66 -11.87
CA LYS A 14 14.31 0.88 -10.66
C LYS A 14 15.02 1.68 -9.58
N LEU A 15 16.12 2.38 -9.92
CA LEU A 15 16.92 3.12 -8.95
C LEU A 15 16.12 4.27 -8.32
N SER A 16 15.47 5.09 -9.14
CA SER A 16 14.68 6.23 -8.67
C SER A 16 13.52 5.79 -7.80
N VAL A 17 12.80 4.75 -8.21
CA VAL A 17 11.68 4.17 -7.42
C VAL A 17 12.18 3.63 -6.09
N PHE A 18 13.28 2.86 -6.11
CA PHE A 18 13.82 2.26 -4.90
C PHE A 18 14.31 3.32 -3.91
N MET A 19 15.02 4.34 -4.38
CA MET A 19 15.44 5.48 -3.57
C MET A 19 14.24 6.24 -3.00
N LEU A 20 13.19 6.43 -3.80
CA LEU A 20 11.98 7.12 -3.37
C LEU A 20 11.24 6.33 -2.29
N ILE A 21 11.17 5.00 -2.40
CA ILE A 21 10.59 4.12 -1.37
C ILE A 21 11.39 4.23 -0.07
N ILE A 22 12.72 4.08 -0.12
CA ILE A 22 13.58 4.15 1.07
C ILE A 22 13.43 5.51 1.76
N LEU A 23 13.55 6.60 0.99
CA LEU A 23 13.44 7.96 1.54
C LEU A 23 12.08 8.18 2.20
N SER A 24 11.01 7.68 1.58
CA SER A 24 9.65 7.80 2.10
C SER A 24 9.45 7.06 3.42
N VAL A 25 10.01 5.85 3.54
CA VAL A 25 10.00 5.10 4.80
C VAL A 25 10.77 5.85 5.87
N ILE A 26 11.99 6.32 5.56
CA ILE A 26 12.82 7.07 6.52
C ILE A 26 12.09 8.34 7.01
N ILE A 27 11.47 9.10 6.10
CA ILE A 27 10.71 10.30 6.47
C ILE A 27 9.54 9.92 7.40
N ALA A 28 8.81 8.85 7.10
CA ALA A 28 7.71 8.38 7.95
C ALA A 28 8.19 7.99 9.36
N GLU A 29 9.30 7.26 9.47
CA GLU A 29 9.94 6.89 10.74
C GLU A 29 10.40 8.10 11.55
N VAL A 30 11.01 9.10 10.90
CA VAL A 30 11.48 10.33 11.54
C VAL A 30 10.31 11.17 12.07
N ILE A 31 9.24 11.34 11.27
CA ILE A 31 8.03 12.04 11.69
C ILE A 31 7.37 11.31 12.87
N ALA A 32 7.24 9.99 12.77
CA ALA A 32 6.69 9.16 13.83
C ALA A 32 7.50 9.26 15.13
N THR A 33 8.83 9.33 15.03
CA THR A 33 9.72 9.54 16.18
C THR A 33 9.43 10.88 16.85
N GLY A 34 9.34 11.96 16.08
CA GLY A 34 9.01 13.29 16.59
C GLY A 34 7.65 13.33 17.30
N LEU A 35 6.63 12.71 16.72
CA LEU A 35 5.29 12.63 17.31
C LEU A 35 5.23 11.77 18.56
N LEU A 36 5.98 10.66 18.57
CA LEU A 36 6.07 9.78 19.72
C LEU A 36 6.64 10.55 20.94
N PHE A 37 7.75 11.26 20.76
CA PHE A 37 8.34 12.08 21.83
C PHE A 37 7.49 13.30 22.19
N TYR A 38 6.81 13.91 21.23
CA TYR A 38 5.86 14.99 21.52
C TYR A 38 4.72 14.48 22.41
N ASN A 39 4.09 13.35 22.07
CA ASN A 39 2.99 12.77 22.85
C ASN A 39 3.41 12.29 24.24
N MET A 40 4.68 11.94 24.46
CA MET A 40 5.18 11.65 25.82
C MET A 40 5.22 12.87 26.71
N LYS A 41 5.37 14.08 26.16
CA LYS A 41 5.34 15.31 26.96
C LYS A 41 3.94 15.61 27.52
N PHE A 42 2.90 15.10 26.87
CA PHE A 42 1.50 15.39 27.20
C PHE A 42 0.71 14.17 27.69
N SER A 43 1.30 12.97 27.64
CA SER A 43 0.62 11.74 28.07
C SER A 43 1.53 10.92 28.98
N ASN A 44 0.94 10.30 30.01
CA ASN A 44 1.62 9.36 30.90
C ASN A 44 1.85 7.98 30.25
N THR A 45 1.79 7.88 28.93
CA THR A 45 1.93 6.59 28.23
C THR A 45 3.40 6.28 28.02
N THR A 46 3.85 5.10 28.43
CA THR A 46 5.21 4.64 28.14
C THR A 46 5.38 4.33 26.65
N PRO A 47 6.53 4.68 26.04
CA PRO A 47 6.87 4.21 24.70
C PRO A 47 6.84 2.69 24.66
N THR A 48 6.18 2.14 23.65
CA THR A 48 6.35 0.74 23.28
C THR A 48 6.62 0.65 21.80
N VAL A 49 7.30 -0.40 21.38
CA VAL A 49 7.59 -0.66 19.96
C VAL A 49 6.31 -0.72 19.14
N ASN A 50 5.24 -1.31 19.67
CA ASN A 50 3.95 -1.40 18.96
C ASN A 50 3.31 -0.01 18.76
N ILE A 51 3.40 0.87 19.76
CA ILE A 51 2.91 2.26 19.63
C ILE A 51 3.71 2.99 18.56
N PHE A 52 5.03 2.83 18.56
CA PHE A 52 5.90 3.44 17.56
C PHE A 52 5.57 2.95 16.14
N LEU A 53 5.45 1.63 15.94
CA LEU A 53 5.04 1.01 14.68
C LEU A 53 3.72 1.57 14.16
N ILE A 54 2.74 1.75 15.02
CA ILE A 54 1.44 2.31 14.65
C ILE A 54 1.57 3.74 14.13
N TYR A 55 2.39 4.59 14.76
CA TYR A 55 2.68 5.93 14.24
C TYR A 55 3.39 5.86 12.89
N CYS A 56 4.39 4.99 12.74
CA CYS A 56 5.13 4.84 11.49
C CYS A 56 4.21 4.41 10.35
N ILE A 57 3.37 3.40 10.54
CA ILE A 57 2.40 2.96 9.52
C ILE A 57 1.40 4.08 9.22
N SER A 58 0.95 4.84 10.22
CA SER A 58 -0.04 5.92 10.02
C SER A 58 0.45 6.99 9.04
N TRP A 59 1.74 7.34 9.12
CA TRP A 59 2.38 8.29 8.20
C TRP A 59 2.90 7.65 6.93
N PHE A 60 3.26 6.37 6.98
CA PHE A 60 3.68 5.64 5.79
C PHE A 60 2.51 5.35 4.85
N THR A 61 1.30 5.06 5.36
CA THR A 61 0.12 4.70 4.57
C THR A 61 -0.23 5.70 3.45
N PRO A 62 -0.38 7.02 3.71
CA PRO A 62 -0.69 7.97 2.65
C PRO A 62 0.44 8.08 1.62
N VAL A 63 1.70 7.95 2.05
CA VAL A 63 2.86 7.97 1.16
C VAL A 63 2.90 6.69 0.32
N PHE A 64 2.60 5.54 0.92
CA PHE A 64 2.49 4.25 0.24
C PHE A 64 1.46 4.32 -0.90
N TYR A 65 0.27 4.88 -0.66
CA TYR A 65 -0.76 5.04 -1.71
C TYR A 65 -0.34 6.02 -2.80
N LEU A 66 0.41 7.07 -2.47
CA LEU A 66 0.93 8.02 -3.45
C LEU A 66 1.96 7.35 -4.36
N ILE A 67 2.93 6.65 -3.78
CA ILE A 67 3.97 5.93 -4.52
C ILE A 67 3.36 4.83 -5.39
N PHE A 68 2.44 4.05 -4.83
CA PHE A 68 1.75 2.99 -5.57
C PHE A 68 0.98 3.57 -6.77
N GLY A 69 0.30 4.70 -6.57
CA GLY A 69 -0.36 5.44 -7.64
C GLY A 69 0.59 5.90 -8.74
N VAL A 70 1.74 6.47 -8.37
CA VAL A 70 2.79 6.86 -9.34
C VAL A 70 3.32 5.65 -10.11
N LEU A 71 3.63 4.54 -9.44
CA LEU A 71 4.11 3.32 -10.08
C LEU A 71 3.09 2.74 -11.06
N THR A 72 1.84 2.65 -10.60
CA THR A 72 0.73 2.13 -11.39
C THR A 72 0.47 3.01 -12.60
N SER A 73 0.43 4.33 -12.41
CA SER A 73 0.28 5.29 -13.51
C SER A 73 1.39 5.13 -14.54
N HIS A 74 2.64 4.92 -14.11
CA HIS A 74 3.77 4.80 -15.03
C HIS A 74 3.74 3.48 -15.82
N ILE A 75 3.50 2.34 -15.15
CA ILE A 75 3.42 1.04 -15.82
C ILE A 75 2.27 1.02 -16.84
N LEU A 76 1.13 1.61 -16.51
CA LEU A 76 -0.04 1.65 -17.38
C LEU A 76 0.11 2.71 -18.48
N SER A 77 0.72 3.86 -18.20
CA SER A 77 0.91 4.94 -19.20
C SER A 77 1.93 4.61 -20.27
N THR A 78 2.89 3.71 -20.01
CA THR A 78 3.92 3.34 -21.00
C THR A 78 3.37 2.90 -22.36
N GLU A 79 2.20 2.24 -22.40
CA GLU A 79 1.58 1.84 -23.67
C GLU A 79 0.81 2.99 -24.34
N TYR A 80 0.23 3.88 -23.54
CA TYR A 80 -0.47 5.07 -24.04
C TYR A 80 0.53 6.09 -24.60
N GLU A 81 1.64 6.34 -23.91
CA GLU A 81 2.69 7.28 -24.31
C GLU A 81 3.40 6.85 -25.60
N ASN A 82 3.57 5.54 -25.79
CA ASN A 82 4.24 4.99 -26.97
C ASN A 82 3.28 4.56 -28.08
N ASN A 83 1.97 4.86 -27.98
CA ASN A 83 0.93 4.40 -28.91
C ASN A 83 0.96 2.89 -29.19
N MET A 84 1.38 2.09 -28.21
CA MET A 84 1.58 0.65 -28.36
C MET A 84 0.32 -0.17 -28.09
N TRP A 85 -0.74 0.46 -27.56
CA TRP A 85 -2.03 -0.22 -27.39
C TRP A 85 -2.55 -0.78 -28.71
N SER A 86 -2.56 0.00 -29.80
CA SER A 86 -3.00 -0.47 -31.12
C SER A 86 -2.19 -1.68 -31.62
N VAL A 87 -0.89 -1.72 -31.35
CA VAL A 87 -0.01 -2.84 -31.69
C VAL A 87 -0.36 -4.07 -30.84
N LEU A 88 -0.64 -3.89 -29.55
CA LEU A 88 -1.08 -4.95 -28.65
C LEU A 88 -2.46 -5.50 -29.05
N LEU A 89 -3.36 -4.64 -29.54
CA LEU A 89 -4.70 -5.02 -30.03
C LEU A 89 -4.66 -5.93 -31.26
N ILE A 90 -3.64 -5.79 -32.11
CA ILE A 90 -3.48 -6.57 -33.36
C ILE A 90 -2.59 -7.79 -33.14
N SER A 91 -1.82 -7.82 -32.04
CA SER A 91 -0.95 -8.95 -31.72
C SER A 91 -1.72 -10.20 -31.26
N ASP A 92 -1.15 -11.38 -31.46
CA ASP A 92 -1.67 -12.66 -30.93
C ASP A 92 -1.63 -12.74 -29.39
N GLN A 93 -1.16 -11.69 -28.70
CA GLN A 93 -1.10 -11.66 -27.25
C GLN A 93 -2.47 -11.32 -26.68
N ASP A 94 -2.96 -12.16 -25.77
CA ASP A 94 -4.19 -11.88 -25.03
C ASP A 94 -4.04 -10.61 -24.17
N LYS A 95 -4.88 -9.59 -24.40
CA LYS A 95 -4.90 -8.31 -23.69
C LYS A 95 -5.01 -8.50 -22.18
N ILE A 96 -5.82 -9.47 -21.75
CA ILE A 96 -6.01 -9.81 -20.34
C ILE A 96 -4.68 -10.23 -19.73
N ARG A 97 -3.87 -10.97 -20.48
CA ARG A 97 -2.55 -11.42 -20.05
C ARG A 97 -1.58 -10.25 -19.88
N VAL A 98 -1.64 -9.24 -20.75
CA VAL A 98 -0.80 -8.04 -20.63
C VAL A 98 -1.18 -7.25 -19.37
N VAL A 99 -2.47 -6.95 -19.19
CA VAL A 99 -2.99 -6.25 -18.01
C VAL A 99 -2.65 -7.00 -16.72
N PHE A 100 -2.84 -8.32 -16.71
CA PHE A 100 -2.51 -9.15 -15.55
C PHE A 100 -1.02 -9.15 -15.21
N ASN A 101 -0.12 -9.14 -16.21
CA ASN A 101 1.32 -9.03 -15.93
C ASN A 101 1.69 -7.65 -15.36
N LYS A 102 1.07 -6.56 -15.86
CA LYS A 102 1.25 -5.21 -15.29
C LYS A 102 0.81 -5.18 -13.82
N TYR A 103 -0.33 -5.83 -13.52
CA TYR A 103 -0.82 -5.98 -12.17
C TYR A 103 0.16 -6.73 -11.26
N ILE A 104 0.67 -7.89 -11.71
CA ILE A 104 1.66 -8.66 -10.94
C ILE A 104 2.91 -7.83 -10.65
N VAL A 105 3.41 -7.04 -11.62
CA VAL A 105 4.56 -6.17 -11.38
C VAL A 105 4.24 -5.12 -10.30
N THR A 106 3.10 -4.43 -10.37
CA THR A 106 2.70 -3.48 -9.33
C THR A 106 2.55 -4.14 -7.95
N PHE A 107 2.01 -5.36 -7.91
CA PHE A 107 1.82 -6.14 -6.69
C PHE A 107 3.15 -6.58 -6.05
N ILE A 108 4.13 -7.02 -6.85
CA ILE A 108 5.47 -7.35 -6.35
C ILE A 108 6.15 -6.09 -5.80
N MET A 109 5.97 -4.94 -6.45
CA MET A 109 6.50 -3.67 -5.94
C MET A 109 5.87 -3.27 -4.61
N SER A 110 4.58 -3.50 -4.39
CA SER A 110 3.95 -3.23 -3.10
C SER A 110 4.45 -4.14 -1.98
N ILE A 111 4.70 -5.43 -2.26
CA ILE A 111 5.36 -6.35 -1.33
C ILE A 111 6.77 -5.82 -0.99
N LEU A 112 7.56 -5.43 -2.00
CA LEU A 112 8.90 -4.91 -1.79
C LEU A 112 8.89 -3.64 -0.91
N MET A 113 7.93 -2.74 -1.12
CA MET A 113 7.76 -1.54 -0.28
C MET A 113 7.52 -1.89 1.18
N ILE A 114 6.67 -2.88 1.45
CA ILE A 114 6.37 -3.33 2.82
C ILE A 114 7.58 -4.03 3.44
N LEU A 115 8.35 -4.80 2.67
CA LEU A 115 9.60 -5.40 3.16
C LEU A 115 10.65 -4.36 3.52
N ILE A 116 10.82 -3.32 2.69
CA ILE A 116 11.74 -2.20 2.98
C ILE A 116 11.28 -1.46 4.24
N PHE A 117 9.99 -1.16 4.35
CA PHE A 117 9.40 -0.61 5.57
C PHE A 117 9.70 -1.50 6.78
N ALA A 118 9.50 -2.82 6.63
CA ALA A 118 9.68 -3.77 7.70
C ALA A 118 11.12 -3.81 8.23
N VAL A 119 12.11 -3.78 7.35
CA VAL A 119 13.52 -3.80 7.73
C VAL A 119 13.93 -2.47 8.38
N ILE A 120 13.56 -1.34 7.78
CA ILE A 120 13.93 -0.02 8.31
C ILE A 120 13.28 0.20 9.68
N HIS A 121 12.02 -0.17 9.85
CA HIS A 121 11.33 -0.04 11.13
C HIS A 121 12.00 -0.86 12.24
N MET A 122 12.49 -2.08 11.96
CA MET A 122 13.24 -2.87 12.95
C MET A 122 14.50 -2.13 13.42
N VAL A 123 15.22 -1.48 12.50
CA VAL A 123 16.42 -0.68 12.82
C VAL A 123 16.03 0.52 13.68
N PHE A 124 15.01 1.30 13.28
CA PHE A 124 14.56 2.47 14.03
C PHE A 124 14.00 2.10 15.41
N SER A 125 13.23 1.02 15.52
CA SER A 125 12.73 0.52 16.81
C SER A 125 13.87 0.20 17.77
N SER A 126 14.91 -0.48 17.29
CA SER A 126 16.10 -0.78 18.09
C SER A 126 16.82 0.49 18.56
N LEU A 127 16.97 1.48 17.68
CA LEU A 127 17.69 2.72 17.99
C LEU A 127 16.90 3.69 18.88
N ILE A 128 15.58 3.80 18.70
CA ILE A 128 14.73 4.80 19.37
C ILE A 128 14.12 4.23 20.66
N ILE A 129 13.62 3.00 20.63
CA ILE A 129 12.95 2.37 21.79
C ILE A 129 13.93 1.50 22.59
N GLY A 130 15.04 1.06 22.00
CA GLY A 130 15.99 0.14 22.63
C GLY A 130 15.54 -1.33 22.58
N HIS A 131 14.44 -1.63 21.88
CA HIS A 131 13.84 -2.96 21.82
C HIS A 131 13.40 -3.30 20.39
N LEU A 132 13.46 -4.59 20.06
CA LEU A 132 12.90 -5.12 18.83
C LEU A 132 11.40 -5.43 19.01
N PRO A 133 10.60 -5.31 17.94
CA PRO A 133 9.19 -5.70 17.99
C PRO A 133 9.05 -7.19 18.25
N ASN A 134 8.01 -7.59 18.98
CA ASN A 134 7.62 -8.99 19.05
C ASN A 134 7.28 -9.48 17.62
N LEU A 135 7.98 -10.51 17.14
CA LEU A 135 7.86 -10.98 15.76
C LEU A 135 6.43 -11.33 15.34
N ILE A 136 5.66 -11.96 16.24
CA ILE A 136 4.28 -12.39 15.94
C ILE A 136 3.39 -11.17 15.74
N SER A 137 3.40 -10.25 16.71
CA SER A 137 2.63 -9.00 16.63
C SER A 137 3.06 -8.15 15.43
N TYR A 138 4.35 -8.12 15.13
CA TYR A 138 4.91 -7.38 14.02
C TYR A 138 4.41 -7.87 12.66
N VAL A 139 4.55 -9.17 12.41
CA VAL A 139 4.09 -9.82 11.19
C VAL A 139 2.57 -9.65 11.05
N TYR A 140 1.82 -9.81 12.15
CA TYR A 140 0.37 -9.61 12.16
C TYR A 140 -0.02 -8.19 11.70
N ILE A 141 0.62 -7.15 12.24
CA ILE A 141 0.33 -5.75 11.86
C ILE A 141 0.72 -5.49 10.40
N LEU A 142 1.87 -5.98 9.93
CA LEU A 142 2.31 -5.82 8.55
C LEU A 142 1.38 -6.54 7.55
N VAL A 143 0.93 -7.75 7.88
CA VAL A 143 -0.05 -8.49 7.07
C VAL A 143 -1.39 -7.77 7.07
N SER A 144 -1.82 -7.25 8.22
CA SER A 144 -3.05 -6.45 8.33
C SER A 144 -3.00 -5.22 7.43
N PHE A 145 -1.87 -4.50 7.46
CA PHE A 145 -1.62 -3.35 6.61
C PHE A 145 -1.62 -3.75 5.12
N PHE A 146 -0.93 -4.84 4.77
CA PHE A 146 -0.90 -5.33 3.38
C PHE A 146 -2.29 -5.66 2.88
N ILE A 147 -3.05 -6.48 3.60
CA ILE A 147 -4.43 -6.85 3.27
C ILE A 147 -5.29 -5.59 3.13
N GLY A 148 -5.20 -4.65 4.07
CA GLY A 148 -5.90 -3.38 4.03
C GLY A 148 -5.61 -2.54 2.78
N SER A 149 -4.37 -2.60 2.31
CA SER A 149 -3.94 -1.88 1.12
C SER A 149 -4.40 -2.50 -0.20
N LEU A 150 -4.74 -3.79 -0.23
CA LEU A 150 -5.13 -4.51 -1.46
C LEU A 150 -6.32 -3.87 -2.18
N ALA A 151 -7.34 -3.46 -1.42
CA ALA A 151 -8.51 -2.80 -1.95
C ALA A 151 -8.12 -1.50 -2.68
N MET A 152 -7.35 -0.62 -2.02
CA MET A 152 -6.89 0.64 -2.64
C MET A 152 -5.99 0.40 -3.85
N GLN A 153 -5.08 -0.57 -3.76
CA GLN A 153 -4.22 -0.96 -4.89
C GLN A 153 -5.06 -1.38 -6.11
N SER A 154 -6.11 -2.19 -5.91
CA SER A 154 -7.00 -2.63 -6.99
C SER A 154 -7.82 -1.49 -7.59
N ILE A 155 -8.27 -0.53 -6.77
CA ILE A 155 -8.98 0.68 -7.23
C ILE A 155 -8.05 1.54 -8.07
N GLN A 156 -6.85 1.85 -7.57
CA GLN A 156 -5.87 2.67 -8.30
C GLN A 156 -5.42 2.02 -9.60
N PHE A 157 -5.27 0.69 -9.62
CA PHE A 157 -4.96 -0.05 -10.84
C PHE A 157 -6.07 0.03 -11.88
N PHE A 158 -7.32 -0.17 -11.48
CA PHE A 158 -8.46 -0.01 -12.38
C PHE A 158 -8.56 1.42 -12.93
N LEU A 159 -8.47 2.44 -12.06
CA LEU A 159 -8.50 3.84 -12.49
C LEU A 159 -7.35 4.16 -13.45
N GLY A 160 -6.18 3.56 -13.22
CA GLY A 160 -5.04 3.72 -14.10
C GLY A 160 -5.21 3.10 -15.49
N LEU A 161 -6.04 2.06 -15.60
CA LEU A 161 -6.41 1.47 -16.89
C LEU A 161 -7.49 2.28 -17.59
N ALA A 162 -8.48 2.76 -16.84
CA ALA A 162 -9.64 3.46 -17.35
C ALA A 162 -9.32 4.89 -17.82
N ILE A 163 -8.32 5.55 -17.21
CA ILE A 163 -7.95 6.93 -17.52
C ILE A 163 -6.64 6.93 -18.33
N PRO A 164 -6.66 7.29 -19.63
CA PRO A 164 -5.48 7.25 -20.50
C PRO A 164 -4.46 8.38 -20.24
N ASN A 165 -4.51 9.01 -19.06
CA ASN A 165 -3.68 10.16 -18.71
C ASN A 165 -3.05 9.96 -17.32
N LYS A 166 -1.72 9.88 -17.34
CA LYS A 166 -0.85 9.68 -16.17
C LYS A 166 -1.07 10.73 -15.07
N VAL A 167 -1.26 12.00 -15.44
CA VAL A 167 -1.37 13.12 -14.51
C VAL A 167 -2.62 12.99 -13.64
N TYR A 168 -3.74 12.58 -14.23
CA TYR A 168 -4.98 12.38 -13.47
C TYR A 168 -4.87 11.24 -12.45
N ILE A 169 -4.20 10.14 -12.81
CA ILE A 169 -4.01 9.00 -11.90
C ILE A 169 -3.14 9.40 -10.70
N VAL A 170 -2.05 10.13 -10.95
CA VAL A 170 -1.20 10.69 -9.89
C VAL A 170 -1.99 11.70 -9.04
N GLY A 171 -2.77 12.58 -9.67
CA GLY A 171 -3.63 13.55 -9.00
C GLY A 171 -4.65 12.89 -8.07
N ILE A 172 -5.33 11.83 -8.53
CA ILE A 172 -6.26 11.04 -7.71
C ILE A 172 -5.52 10.42 -6.52
N SER A 173 -4.31 9.90 -6.73
CA SER A 173 -3.50 9.31 -5.67
C SER A 173 -3.11 10.35 -4.62
N ILE A 174 -2.74 11.56 -5.04
CA ILE A 174 -2.49 12.70 -4.14
C ILE A 174 -3.76 13.06 -3.35
N VAL A 175 -4.91 13.17 -4.01
CA VAL A 175 -6.19 13.49 -3.34
C VAL A 175 -6.54 12.41 -2.32
N ILE A 176 -6.38 11.12 -2.65
CA ILE A 176 -6.61 10.01 -1.72
C ILE A 176 -5.66 10.11 -0.52
N SER A 177 -4.37 10.37 -0.73
CA SER A 177 -3.39 10.53 0.35
C SER A 177 -3.71 11.73 1.25
N ILE A 178 -4.16 12.85 0.69
CA ILE A 178 -4.59 14.02 1.46
C ILE A 178 -5.87 13.72 2.23
N LEU A 179 -6.87 13.11 1.60
CA LEU A 179 -8.11 12.72 2.26
C LEU A 179 -7.84 11.74 3.41
N TYR A 180 -6.90 10.81 3.25
CA TYR A 180 -6.46 9.92 4.33
C TYR A 180 -5.93 10.71 5.54
N ILE A 181 -5.11 11.74 5.31
CA ILE A 181 -4.55 12.57 6.37
C ILE A 181 -5.65 13.41 7.03
N LEU A 182 -6.50 14.08 6.24
CA LEU A 182 -7.53 15.02 6.71
C LEU A 182 -8.72 14.33 7.37
N VAL A 183 -9.18 13.23 6.80
CA VAL A 183 -10.34 12.49 7.26
C VAL A 183 -9.85 11.35 8.13
N HIS A 184 -9.44 11.69 9.34
CA HIS A 184 -9.21 10.72 10.43
C HIS A 184 -10.52 10.05 10.91
N SER A 185 -11.56 9.95 10.07
CA SER A 185 -12.88 9.47 10.47
C SER A 185 -12.97 7.94 10.48
N TYR A 186 -13.78 7.41 11.39
CA TYR A 186 -14.11 5.98 11.54
C TYR A 186 -14.70 5.33 10.28
N TRP A 187 -15.06 6.12 9.27
CA TRP A 187 -15.80 5.68 8.08
C TRP A 187 -14.91 5.45 6.85
N ILE A 188 -13.61 5.71 6.93
CA ILE A 188 -12.68 5.39 5.84
C ILE A 188 -12.16 3.96 6.05
N PRO A 189 -12.55 2.99 5.22
CA PRO A 189 -12.20 1.58 5.38
C PRO A 189 -10.74 1.27 5.03
N PHE A 190 -9.93 2.30 4.80
CA PHE A 190 -8.52 2.23 4.43
C PHE A 190 -7.60 2.82 5.52
N LYS A 191 -8.17 3.42 6.59
CA LYS A 191 -7.40 3.80 7.78
C LYS A 191 -6.79 2.53 8.38
N ILE A 192 -5.58 2.63 8.94
CA ILE A 192 -5.16 1.63 9.93
C ILE A 192 -6.29 1.57 10.96
N PRO A 193 -6.85 0.39 11.22
CA PRO A 193 -7.70 0.17 12.37
C PRO A 193 -7.40 1.10 13.54
N GLU A 194 -8.26 2.06 13.81
CA GLU A 194 -8.15 2.87 15.04
C GLU A 194 -8.27 1.98 16.28
N HIS A 195 -8.82 0.78 16.10
CA HIS A 195 -8.79 -0.33 17.05
C HIS A 195 -7.38 -0.92 17.25
N LEU A 196 -6.44 -0.89 16.29
CA LEU A 196 -5.01 -1.16 16.55
C LEU A 196 -4.39 -0.03 17.41
N ILE A 197 -4.71 1.24 17.15
CA ILE A 197 -4.24 2.41 17.91
C ILE A 197 -4.80 2.43 19.36
N ASN A 198 -6.09 2.12 19.53
CA ASN A 198 -6.80 2.10 20.81
C ASN A 198 -6.79 0.75 21.51
N SER A 199 -6.18 -0.29 20.93
CA SER A 199 -5.95 -1.58 21.59
C SER A 199 -4.91 -1.54 22.72
N LYS A 200 -4.60 -0.35 23.28
CA LYS A 200 -3.86 -0.20 24.54
C LYS A 200 -4.40 -1.13 25.65
N GLY A 201 -5.69 -1.46 25.63
CA GLY A 201 -6.28 -2.49 26.47
C GLY A 201 -6.02 -3.91 25.96
N ILE A 202 -6.40 -4.21 24.71
CA ILE A 202 -6.43 -5.58 24.15
C ILE A 202 -5.03 -6.18 23.93
N LEU A 203 -4.05 -5.39 23.47
CA LEU A 203 -2.66 -5.86 23.30
C LEU A 203 -1.92 -6.06 24.63
N ASN A 204 -2.32 -5.36 25.70
CA ASN A 204 -1.70 -5.47 27.03
C ASN A 204 -2.41 -6.47 27.96
N THR A 205 -3.68 -6.81 27.72
CA THR A 205 -4.45 -7.73 28.59
C THR A 205 -4.71 -9.09 27.98
N ASN A 206 -4.77 -9.22 26.65
CA ASN A 206 -5.13 -10.49 26.02
C ASN A 206 -3.92 -11.14 25.35
N ARG A 207 -3.60 -12.35 25.82
CA ARG A 207 -2.96 -13.39 25.01
C ARG A 207 -3.62 -13.34 23.63
N ILE A 208 -2.86 -12.94 22.62
CA ILE A 208 -3.30 -12.70 21.24
C ILE A 208 -4.27 -13.80 20.81
N THR A 209 -5.57 -13.54 20.88
CA THR A 209 -6.56 -14.32 20.14
C THR A 209 -6.42 -13.83 18.71
N ILE A 210 -5.81 -14.66 17.88
CA ILE A 210 -5.26 -14.36 16.54
C ILE A 210 -6.29 -13.74 15.56
N PHE A 211 -7.55 -13.59 15.95
CA PHE A 211 -8.63 -13.06 15.14
C PHE A 211 -9.64 -12.26 16.00
N ASP A 212 -9.42 -10.96 16.19
CA ASP A 212 -10.48 -10.05 16.62
C ASP A 212 -11.54 -9.94 15.50
N ALA A 213 -12.83 -9.89 15.87
CA ALA A 213 -13.94 -9.76 14.93
C ALA A 213 -13.77 -8.53 14.01
N ASN A 214 -13.20 -7.44 14.53
CA ASN A 214 -12.91 -6.24 13.74
C ASN A 214 -11.87 -6.50 12.65
N PHE A 215 -10.83 -7.27 12.93
CA PHE A 215 -9.82 -7.67 11.94
C PHE A 215 -10.42 -8.57 10.86
N ILE A 216 -11.30 -9.50 11.25
CA ILE A 216 -12.03 -10.35 10.29
C ILE A 216 -12.90 -9.50 9.37
N ILE A 217 -13.72 -8.59 9.91
CA ILE A 217 -14.60 -7.72 9.12
C ILE A 217 -13.79 -6.84 8.17
N TYR A 218 -12.70 -6.24 8.67
CA TYR A 218 -11.79 -5.43 7.85
C TYR A 218 -11.16 -6.23 6.71
N THR A 219 -10.66 -7.42 7.01
CA THR A 219 -10.07 -8.34 6.03
C THR A 219 -11.08 -8.75 4.97
N LEU A 220 -12.29 -9.15 5.38
CA LEU A 220 -13.38 -9.52 4.48
C LEU A 220 -13.78 -8.36 3.57
N TYR A 221 -13.89 -7.14 4.12
CA TYR A 221 -14.22 -5.96 3.34
C TYR A 221 -13.14 -5.63 2.30
N SER A 222 -11.86 -5.63 2.70
CA SER A 222 -10.76 -5.35 1.78
C SER A 222 -10.65 -6.42 0.68
N LEU A 223 -10.78 -7.70 1.03
CA LEU A 223 -10.79 -8.80 0.07
C LEU A 223 -11.99 -8.73 -0.87
N PHE A 224 -13.17 -8.36 -0.35
CA PHE A 224 -14.36 -8.17 -1.18
C PHE A 224 -14.15 -7.08 -2.23
N ILE A 225 -13.67 -5.89 -1.84
CA ILE A 225 -13.36 -4.82 -2.79
C ILE A 225 -12.29 -5.25 -3.77
N PHE A 226 -11.22 -5.89 -3.28
CA PHE A 226 -10.14 -6.37 -4.13
C PHE A 226 -10.65 -7.33 -5.22
N LEU A 227 -11.47 -8.33 -4.85
CA LEU A 227 -12.03 -9.27 -5.80
C LEU A 227 -13.03 -8.58 -6.76
N PHE A 228 -13.87 -7.70 -6.22
CA PHE A 228 -14.82 -6.92 -7.02
C PHE A 228 -14.10 -6.07 -8.07
N MET A 229 -13.08 -5.29 -7.67
CA MET A 229 -12.32 -4.42 -8.59
C MET A 229 -11.50 -5.20 -9.61
N ASN A 230 -10.92 -6.35 -9.23
CA ASN A 230 -10.28 -7.25 -10.19
C ASN A 230 -11.29 -7.81 -11.21
N SER A 231 -12.52 -8.14 -10.77
CA SER A 231 -13.59 -8.57 -11.67
C SER A 231 -14.00 -7.45 -12.64
N VAL A 232 -14.18 -6.23 -12.12
CA VAL A 232 -14.48 -5.04 -12.95
C VAL A 232 -13.37 -4.79 -13.97
N THR A 233 -12.10 -4.91 -13.55
CA THR A 233 -10.93 -4.76 -14.43
C THR A 233 -10.93 -5.81 -15.55
N TYR A 234 -11.24 -7.07 -15.21
CA TYR A 234 -11.36 -8.15 -16.18
C TYR A 234 -12.45 -7.89 -17.22
N TYR A 235 -13.66 -7.51 -16.77
CA TYR A 235 -14.76 -7.19 -17.68
C TYR A 235 -14.49 -5.95 -18.53
N TYR A 236 -13.82 -4.94 -17.98
CA TYR A 236 -13.42 -3.75 -18.71
C TYR A 236 -12.45 -4.08 -19.85
N THR A 237 -11.44 -4.91 -19.57
CA THR A 237 -10.43 -5.35 -20.56
C THR A 237 -11.02 -6.21 -21.68
N LYS A 238 -12.17 -6.85 -21.45
CA LYS A 238 -12.88 -7.67 -22.45
C LYS A 238 -13.78 -6.90 -23.41
N ARG A 239 -14.02 -5.60 -23.19
CA ARG A 239 -14.88 -4.81 -24.08
C ARG A 239 -14.28 -4.73 -25.48
N LYS A 240 -15.14 -4.70 -26.50
CA LYS A 240 -14.71 -4.61 -27.92
C LYS A 240 -13.94 -3.33 -28.21
N ASP A 241 -14.24 -2.25 -27.50
CA ASP A 241 -13.66 -0.92 -27.71
C ASP A 241 -12.43 -0.65 -26.83
N PHE A 242 -11.95 -1.67 -26.11
CA PHE A 242 -10.72 -1.62 -25.32
C PHE A 242 -9.49 -1.96 -26.17
#